data_AF-A0A0F9PUB3-F1
#
_entry.id   AF-A0A0F9PUB3-F1
#
_cell.length_a   1.000
_cell.length_b   1.000
_cell.length_c   1.000
_cell.angle_alpha   90.00
_cell.angle_beta   90.00
_cell.angle_gamma   90.00
#
_symmetry.space_group_name_H-M   'P 1'
#
loop_
_entity.id
_entity.type
_entity.pdbx_description
1 polymer ?
#
loop_
_entity_poly.entity_id
_entity_poly.type
_entity_poly.pdbx_seq_one_letter_code
_entity_poly.pdbx_strand_id
1 'polypeptide(L)'
;MITARIASTNYVLEVSVQNLLDIMRKDMDTEKPLYRQLIDIDGVSDIDYDGHFGPHIYLTVSREHYNTDTWSIIYKTIENYL
;
A
#
# COMPACT_ATOMS: atom_id res chain seq x y z
N MET A 1 -6.90 -8.45 -7.46
CA MET A 1 -5.71 -9.30 -7.25
C MET A 1 -4.55 -8.36 -7.00
N ILE A 2 -3.84 -8.52 -5.89
CA ILE A 2 -2.69 -7.69 -5.51
C ILE A 2 -1.43 -8.48 -5.85
N THR A 3 -0.56 -7.95 -6.69
CA THR A 3 0.74 -8.59 -7.01
C THR A 3 1.84 -7.81 -6.32
N ALA A 4 2.66 -8.50 -5.53
CA ALA A 4 3.74 -7.87 -4.77
C ALA A 4 5.09 -8.09 -5.45
N ARG A 5 5.92 -7.05 -5.50
CA ARG A 5 7.34 -7.15 -5.88
C ARG A 5 8.21 -6.48 -4.82
N ILE A 6 9.28 -7.17 -4.43
CA ILE A 6 10.27 -6.64 -3.50
C ILE A 6 11.42 -6.07 -4.34
N ALA A 7 11.69 -4.77 -4.22
CA ALA A 7 12.87 -4.14 -4.77
C ALA A 7 13.61 -3.43 -3.64
N SER A 8 14.87 -3.83 -3.37
CA SER A 8 15.78 -3.25 -2.37
C SER A 8 15.14 -2.92 -1.01
N THR A 9 14.58 -1.72 -0.86
CA THR A 9 14.02 -1.14 0.37
C THR A 9 12.50 -0.92 0.31
N ASN A 10 11.85 -1.25 -0.80
CA ASN A 10 10.46 -0.88 -1.02
C ASN A 10 9.59 -2.11 -1.24
N TYR A 11 8.38 -2.07 -0.66
CA TYR A 11 7.31 -2.98 -1.05
C TYR A 11 6.49 -2.32 -2.15
N VAL A 12 6.44 -2.96 -3.31
CA VAL A 12 5.64 -2.48 -4.43
C VAL A 12 4.40 -3.36 -4.55
N LEU A 13 3.23 -2.75 -4.37
CA LEU A 13 1.93 -3.39 -4.49
C LEU A 13 1.26 -2.96 -5.78
N GLU A 14 0.92 -3.94 -6.61
CA GLU A 14 0.13 -3.74 -7.82
C GLU A 14 -1.36 -3.79 -7.47
N VAL A 15 -2.08 -2.67 -7.64
CA VAL A 15 -3.51 -2.54 -7.34
C VAL A 15 -4.26 -2.24 -8.64
N SER A 16 -5.44 -2.84 -8.87
CA SER A 16 -6.27 -2.50 -10.04
C SER A 16 -6.82 -1.07 -9.94
N VAL A 17 -7.11 -0.42 -11.08
CA VAL A 17 -7.72 0.92 -11.10
C VAL A 17 -8.99 1.00 -10.25
N GLN A 18 -9.89 0.01 -10.35
CA GLN A 18 -11.12 -0.01 -9.55
C GLN A 18 -10.83 -0.01 -8.05
N ASN A 19 -9.91 -0.87 -7.61
CA ASN A 19 -9.53 -0.93 -6.20
C ASN A 19 -8.90 0.39 -5.72
N LEU A 20 -8.12 1.09 -6.56
CA LEU A 20 -7.64 2.42 -6.19
C LEU A 20 -8.81 3.40 -6.03
N LEU A 21 -9.73 3.45 -6.99
CA LEU A 21 -10.89 4.36 -6.90
C LEU A 21 -11.72 4.07 -5.64
N ASP A 22 -11.87 2.80 -5.27
CA ASP A 22 -12.55 2.39 -4.06
C ASP A 22 -11.78 2.82 -2.80
N ILE A 23 -10.44 2.70 -2.79
CA ILE A 23 -9.57 3.24 -1.71
C ILE A 23 -9.74 4.75 -1.59
N MET A 24 -9.59 5.50 -2.68
CA MET A 24 -9.67 6.96 -2.68
C MET A 24 -11.04 7.45 -2.21
N ARG A 25 -12.11 6.77 -2.63
CA ARG A 25 -13.47 7.08 -2.18
C ARG A 25 -13.65 6.79 -0.69
N LYS A 26 -13.22 5.61 -0.22
CA LYS A 26 -13.27 5.26 1.21
C LYS A 26 -12.46 6.24 2.06
N ASP A 27 -11.28 6.64 1.60
CA ASP A 27 -10.40 7.62 2.26
C ASP A 27 -11.06 8.98 2.45
N MET A 28 -11.92 9.42 1.52
CA MET A 28 -12.69 10.66 1.66
C MET A 28 -13.80 10.56 2.73
N ASP A 29 -14.33 9.36 2.96
CA ASP A 29 -15.49 9.12 3.81
C ASP A 29 -15.10 8.63 5.24
N THR A 30 -13.82 8.43 5.53
CA THR A 30 -13.34 7.85 6.81
C THR A 30 -12.39 8.77 7.58
N GLU A 31 -12.41 8.67 8.91
CA GLU A 31 -11.42 9.34 9.79
C GLU A 31 -10.03 8.67 9.76
N LYS A 32 -9.94 7.43 9.28
CA LYS A 32 -8.70 6.63 9.20
C LYS A 32 -8.42 6.16 7.77
N PRO A 33 -7.95 7.05 6.87
CA PRO A 33 -7.60 6.69 5.51
C PRO A 33 -6.48 5.65 5.48
N LEU A 34 -6.41 4.87 4.39
CA LEU A 34 -5.45 3.77 4.24
C LEU A 34 -4.01 4.26 4.44
N TYR A 35 -3.67 5.44 3.90
CA TYR A 35 -2.37 6.07 4.10
C TYR A 35 -1.97 6.15 5.58
N ARG A 36 -2.89 6.60 6.46
CA ARG A 36 -2.61 6.68 7.90
C ARG A 36 -2.45 5.31 8.55
N GLN A 37 -3.27 4.33 8.14
CA GLN A 37 -3.15 2.97 8.67
C GLN A 37 -1.83 2.31 8.28
N LEU A 38 -1.27 2.67 7.13
CA LEU A 38 -0.01 2.15 6.63
C LEU A 38 1.22 2.88 7.22
N ILE A 39 1.18 4.20 7.35
CA ILE A 39 2.32 5.00 7.86
C ILE A 39 2.57 4.74 9.36
N ASP A 40 1.55 4.31 10.10
CA ASP A 40 1.64 3.94 11.52
C ASP A 40 2.25 2.54 11.74
N ILE A 41 2.51 1.76 10.67
CA ILE A 41 3.12 0.43 10.79
C ILE A 41 4.62 0.58 11.04
N ASP A 42 5.11 -0.10 12.10
CA ASP A 42 6.54 -0.11 12.43
C ASP A 42 7.40 -0.58 11.24
N GLY A 43 8.40 0.24 10.90
CA GLY A 43 9.29 0.06 9.76
C GLY A 43 8.80 0.70 8.46
N VAL A 44 7.60 1.28 8.39
CA VAL A 44 7.17 2.09 7.24
C VAL A 44 7.66 3.52 7.40
N SER A 45 8.41 4.01 6.42
CA SER A 45 8.96 5.38 6.44
C SER A 45 8.25 6.32 5.48
N ASP A 46 7.72 5.79 4.37
CA ASP A 46 7.02 6.59 3.36
C ASP A 46 6.08 5.72 2.53
N ILE A 47 5.05 6.36 1.95
CA ILE A 47 4.08 5.71 1.06
C ILE A 47 3.88 6.61 -0.15
N ASP A 48 4.24 6.09 -1.33
CA ASP A 48 4.04 6.76 -2.60
C ASP A 48 3.06 5.99 -3.50
N TYR A 49 2.27 6.73 -4.26
CA TYR A 49 1.41 6.21 -5.32
C TYR A 49 2.14 6.40 -6.65
N ASP A 50 3.08 5.49 -6.92
CA ASP A 50 3.98 5.52 -8.06
C ASP A 50 3.26 5.16 -9.38
N GLY A 51 2.67 6.18 -10.00
CA GLY A 51 2.29 6.16 -11.42
C GLY A 51 1.38 5.00 -11.85
N HIS A 52 1.26 4.82 -13.17
CA HIS A 52 0.46 3.76 -13.78
C HIS A 52 1.33 2.95 -14.73
N PHE A 53 1.18 1.62 -14.72
CA PHE A 53 1.66 0.75 -15.80
C PHE A 53 0.55 -0.21 -16.21
N GLY A 54 -0.06 0.02 -17.38
CA GLY A 54 -1.26 -0.71 -17.78
C GLY A 54 -2.46 -0.38 -16.88
N PRO A 55 -3.33 -1.35 -16.51
CA PRO A 55 -4.52 -1.12 -15.67
C PRO A 55 -4.19 -1.16 -14.15
N HIS A 56 -2.93 -0.95 -13.79
CA HIS A 56 -2.44 -1.10 -12.43
C HIS A 56 -1.73 0.16 -11.93
N ILE A 57 -1.85 0.38 -10.62
CA ILE A 57 -1.22 1.47 -9.89
C ILE A 57 -0.33 0.85 -8.82
N TYR A 58 0.88 1.39 -8.69
CA TYR A 58 1.84 0.89 -7.74
C TYR A 58 1.77 1.69 -6.45
N LEU A 59 1.57 1.00 -5.34
CA LEU A 59 1.76 1.57 -4.01
C LEU A 59 3.13 1.13 -3.51
N THR A 60 4.01 2.11 -3.34
CA THR A 60 5.39 1.92 -2.89
C THR A 60 5.45 2.26 -1.41
N VAL A 61 5.74 1.26 -0.58
CA VAL A 61 6.00 1.46 0.85
C VAL A 61 7.49 1.39 1.10
N SER A 62 8.10 2.53 1.40
CA SER A 62 9.52 2.64 1.75
C SER A 62 9.75 2.19 3.20
N ARG A 63 10.92 1.60 3.47
CA ARG A 63 11.31 1.15 4.82
C ARG A 63 12.76 1.45 5.15
N GLU A 64 13.07 1.49 6.44
CA GLU A 64 14.44 1.62 6.93
C GLU A 64 15.21 0.28 6.89
N HIS A 65 14.55 -0.84 7.22
CA HIS A 65 15.15 -2.19 7.25
C HIS A 65 14.19 -3.29 6.73
N TYR A 66 14.71 -4.38 6.14
CA TYR A 66 13.88 -5.51 5.70
C TYR A 66 13.28 -6.27 6.89
N ASN A 67 11.94 -6.35 6.95
CA ASN A 67 11.20 -7.12 7.94
C ASN A 67 10.03 -7.87 7.27
N THR A 68 10.04 -9.21 7.30
CA THR A 68 8.95 -10.04 6.75
C THR A 68 7.60 -9.84 7.44
N ASP A 69 7.62 -9.43 8.71
CA ASP A 69 6.41 -9.22 9.50
C ASP A 69 5.71 -7.92 9.06
N THR A 70 6.48 -6.86 8.84
CA THR A 70 5.99 -5.57 8.30
C THR A 70 5.24 -5.77 6.98
N TRP A 71 5.77 -6.60 6.08
CA TRP A 71 5.09 -6.94 4.82
C TRP A 71 3.73 -7.60 5.04
N SER A 72 3.69 -8.61 5.92
CA SER A 72 2.46 -9.34 6.21
C SER A 72 1.39 -8.46 6.84
N ILE A 73 1.81 -7.47 7.64
CA ILE A 73 0.92 -6.47 8.22
C ILE A 73 0.40 -5.52 7.13
N ILE A 74 1.28 -4.95 6.29
CA ILE A 74 0.88 -4.08 5.17
C ILE A 74 -0.15 -4.77 4.27
N TYR A 75 0.14 -6.01 3.84
CA TYR A 75 -0.74 -6.77 2.97
C TYR A 75 -2.13 -6.97 3.60
N LYS A 76 -2.20 -7.39 4.87
CA LYS A 76 -3.47 -7.58 5.59
C LYS A 76 -4.23 -6.27 5.80
N THR A 77 -3.53 -5.17 6.08
CA THR A 77 -4.16 -3.85 6.23
C THR A 77 -4.85 -3.43 4.94
N ILE A 78 -4.19 -3.59 3.79
CA ILE A 78 -4.77 -3.27 2.48
C ILE A 78 -5.93 -4.21 2.14
N GLU A 79 -5.77 -5.51 2.38
CA GLU A 79 -6.81 -6.52 2.13
C GLU A 79 -8.08 -6.26 2.95
N ASN A 80 -7.95 -5.87 4.22
CA ASN A 80 -9.09 -5.50 5.06
C ASN A 80 -9.72 -4.15 4.70
N TYR A 81 -8.95 -3.27 4.05
CA TYR A 81 -9.41 -1.94 3.68
C TYR A 81 -10.25 -1.95 2.40
N LEU A 82 -9.95 -2.88 1.49
CA LEU A 82 -10.67 -3.12 0.23
C LEU A 82 -12.01 -3.83 0.48
#